data_AF-A0A318IRV4-F1
#
_entry.id   AF-A0A318IRV4-F1
#
_cell.length_a   1.000
_cell.length_b   1.000
_cell.length_c   1.000
_cell.angle_alpha   90.00
_cell.angle_beta   90.00
_cell.angle_gamma   90.00
#
_symmetry.space_group_name_H-M   'P 1'
#
loop_
_entity.id
_entity.type
_entity.pdbx_description
1 polymer ?
#
loop_
_entity_poly.entity_id
_entity_poly.type
_entity_poly.pdbx_seq_one_letter_code
_entity_poly.pdbx_strand_id
1 'polypeptide(L)'
;MALTRKIMGLSLAGILAACGGGGGGTANSTTGGGNASGNSGTTSASSLSESQRLFENFFLSSNGGAWYYTFYISFDDVEKNSRNQIFNSSAIINKATSQSNQSIPASPLNFGAQPLRASLFDGYNEVATTPSIKSGTYLVDGKIVYYEKPQFDSFRYYYSGDNIRKDQLANDNKTVVYSIQLENVSSKELIGSLVNTNAEAMAANPDLLDFLRYKNSQAAYLPGSAYLKFSARQLNDLYTVQDCYQSVVFTVPVNSCPEGDNLQTVLSKGIRKSNITYFMRDGTITSVGGVTMWVSNSPIAPVYEKLVDKIYQTFFELNGKVYMGKLSRAGSKVSMDYYDTYSRAPENGLLVTTTTRLDYIIFFNAAAKNSISNALKKTF
;
A
#
# COMPACT_ATOMS: atom_id res chain seq x y z
N MET A 1 -47.87 -5.71 -25.01
CA MET A 1 -47.76 -5.32 -23.59
C MET A 1 -46.49 -4.49 -23.41
N ALA A 2 -46.65 -3.17 -23.44
CA ALA A 2 -45.56 -2.21 -23.29
C ALA A 2 -45.52 -1.76 -21.83
N LEU A 3 -44.36 -1.90 -21.18
CA LEU A 3 -44.15 -1.44 -19.80
C LEU A 3 -43.24 -0.19 -19.82
N THR A 4 -43.88 0.97 -19.81
CA THR A 4 -43.30 2.29 -19.59
C THR A 4 -42.73 2.41 -18.18
N ARG A 5 -41.41 2.58 -18.04
CA ARG A 5 -40.76 2.99 -16.77
C ARG A 5 -40.62 4.51 -16.72
N LYS A 6 -41.28 5.12 -15.73
CA LYS A 6 -41.20 6.54 -15.39
C LYS A 6 -39.82 6.85 -14.80
N ILE A 7 -39.18 7.88 -15.36
CA ILE A 7 -37.99 8.53 -14.81
C ILE A 7 -38.50 9.58 -13.79
N MET A 8 -38.19 9.39 -12.50
CA MET A 8 -38.32 10.46 -11.50
C MET A 8 -36.99 11.19 -11.42
N GLY A 9 -36.99 12.45 -11.86
CA GLY A 9 -35.88 13.37 -11.69
C GLY A 9 -35.80 13.84 -10.23
N LEU A 10 -34.64 13.65 -9.61
CA LEU A 10 -34.29 14.32 -8.38
C LEU A 10 -33.47 15.57 -8.74
N SER A 11 -34.09 16.72 -8.60
CA SER A 11 -33.48 18.05 -8.71
C SER A 11 -32.53 18.29 -7.54
N LEU A 12 -31.22 18.31 -7.82
CA LEU A 12 -30.19 18.69 -6.84
C LEU A 12 -30.05 20.22 -6.84
N ALA A 13 -30.53 20.86 -5.77
CA ALA A 13 -30.37 22.27 -5.54
C ALA A 13 -28.91 22.58 -5.18
N GLY A 14 -28.24 23.37 -6.01
CA GLY A 14 -26.91 23.91 -5.73
C GLY A 14 -27.00 25.07 -4.74
N ILE A 15 -26.31 24.95 -3.61
CA ILE A 15 -26.05 26.08 -2.72
C ILE A 15 -24.72 26.69 -3.17
N LEU A 16 -24.80 27.76 -3.96
CA LEU A 16 -23.68 28.69 -4.14
C LEU A 16 -23.54 29.51 -2.86
N ALA A 17 -22.48 29.26 -2.09
CA ALA A 17 -22.00 30.21 -1.10
C ALA A 17 -21.02 31.17 -1.78
N ALA A 18 -21.54 32.32 -2.21
CA ALA A 18 -20.74 33.49 -2.52
C ALA A 18 -20.41 34.22 -1.21
N CYS A 19 -19.12 34.46 -0.94
CA CYS A 19 -18.70 35.56 -0.09
C CYS A 19 -17.61 36.31 -0.87
N GLY A 20 -17.97 37.50 -1.32
CA GLY A 20 -17.08 38.43 -1.99
C GLY A 20 -16.40 39.41 -1.03
N GLY A 21 -15.45 40.16 -1.58
CA GLY A 21 -14.74 41.28 -0.98
C GLY A 21 -13.23 41.01 -0.99
N GLY A 22 -12.38 41.59 -1.83
CA GLY A 22 -12.42 42.93 -2.44
C GLY A 22 -11.41 43.81 -1.69
N GLY A 23 -10.29 44.17 -2.32
CA GLY A 23 -9.31 45.10 -1.75
C GLY A 23 -7.95 45.09 -2.45
N GLY A 24 -7.85 45.80 -3.58
CA GLY A 24 -6.57 46.20 -4.15
C GLY A 24 -5.98 47.39 -3.39
N GLY A 25 -4.65 47.43 -3.28
CA GLY A 25 -3.92 48.55 -2.72
C GLY A 25 -2.46 48.53 -3.18
N THR A 26 -2.16 49.35 -4.18
CA THR A 26 -0.81 49.67 -4.65
C THR A 26 -0.05 50.55 -3.65
N ALA A 27 1.27 50.45 -3.73
CA ALA A 27 2.34 51.09 -2.95
C ALA A 27 2.14 52.56 -2.51
N ASN A 28 2.67 52.94 -1.32
CA ASN A 28 3.91 53.73 -1.23
C ASN A 28 4.50 53.86 0.20
N SER A 29 5.78 54.20 0.21
CA SER A 29 6.81 54.49 1.22
C SER A 29 6.51 55.08 2.63
N THR A 30 7.30 54.57 3.58
CA THR A 30 8.10 55.24 4.66
C THR A 30 7.49 55.94 5.88
N THR A 31 8.15 55.58 7.02
CA THR A 31 8.42 56.28 8.29
C THR A 31 7.40 56.25 9.45
N GLY A 32 7.83 55.63 10.56
CA GLY A 32 7.82 56.26 11.90
C GLY A 32 6.86 55.74 12.98
N GLY A 33 7.38 54.89 13.89
CA GLY A 33 7.23 55.05 15.35
C GLY A 33 5.96 54.58 16.09
N GLY A 34 6.14 53.61 17.01
CA GLY A 34 5.60 53.70 18.38
C GLY A 34 4.37 52.86 18.78
N ASN A 35 4.62 51.80 19.56
CA ASN A 35 3.81 51.16 20.62
C ASN A 35 2.27 51.09 20.50
N ALA A 36 1.72 49.87 20.49
CA ALA A 36 0.99 49.32 21.65
C ALA A 36 0.55 47.86 21.41
N SER A 37 0.65 47.10 22.49
CA SER A 37 0.25 45.72 22.71
C SER A 37 -1.16 45.36 22.25
N GLY A 38 -1.26 44.27 21.49
CA GLY A 38 -2.51 43.59 21.18
C GLY A 38 -2.19 42.29 20.46
N ASN A 39 -1.69 41.29 21.22
CA ASN A 39 -1.40 39.94 20.72
C ASN A 39 -2.73 39.24 20.39
N SER A 40 -3.38 39.66 19.30
CA SER A 40 -4.39 38.87 18.62
C SER A 40 -3.62 37.76 17.93
N GLY A 41 -3.61 36.59 18.55
CA GLY A 41 -3.11 35.38 17.94
C GLY A 41 -3.94 35.11 16.70
N THR A 42 -3.49 35.62 15.56
CA THR A 42 -3.82 35.02 14.27
C THR A 42 -3.33 33.60 14.38
N THR A 43 -4.24 32.67 14.68
CA THR A 43 -4.01 31.25 14.41
C THR A 43 -3.58 31.20 12.95
N SER A 44 -2.27 31.08 12.71
CA SER A 44 -1.73 30.84 11.39
C SER A 44 -2.55 29.68 10.84
N ALA A 45 -3.31 29.93 9.77
CA ALA A 45 -3.93 28.85 9.03
C ALA A 45 -2.82 27.83 8.79
N SER A 46 -2.97 26.63 9.35
CA SER A 46 -1.93 25.61 9.30
C SER A 46 -1.61 25.42 7.82
N SER A 47 -0.42 25.81 7.40
CA SER A 47 0.05 25.48 6.06
C SER A 47 0.44 24.01 6.08
N LEU A 48 0.19 23.31 4.97
CA LEU A 48 0.64 21.93 4.79
C LEU A 48 2.15 21.83 5.02
N SER A 49 2.59 20.78 5.71
CA SER A 49 4.01 20.42 5.74
C SER A 49 4.52 20.08 4.33
N GLU A 50 5.84 20.04 4.16
CA GLU A 50 6.44 19.62 2.88
C GLU A 50 5.90 18.25 2.43
N SER A 51 5.92 17.27 3.33
CA SER A 51 5.45 15.92 3.05
C SER A 51 3.96 15.90 2.70
N GLN A 52 3.13 16.65 3.41
CA GLN A 52 1.70 16.74 3.13
C GLN A 52 1.44 17.36 1.76
N ARG A 53 2.14 18.45 1.42
CA ARG A 53 2.02 19.09 0.10
C ARG A 53 2.44 18.16 -1.03
N LEU A 54 3.58 17.47 -0.87
CA LEU A 54 4.04 16.48 -1.86
C LEU A 54 3.04 15.34 -2.02
N PHE A 55 2.48 14.84 -0.91
CA PHE A 55 1.45 13.81 -0.95
C PHE A 55 0.19 14.31 -1.67
N GLU A 56 -0.32 15.51 -1.36
CA GLU A 56 -1.52 16.07 -2.00
C GLU A 56 -1.33 16.33 -3.50
N ASN A 57 -0.12 16.74 -3.92
CA ASN A 57 0.22 16.90 -5.35
C ASN A 57 0.02 15.63 -6.18
N PHE A 58 0.03 14.45 -5.54
CA PHE A 58 -0.22 13.17 -6.19
C PHE A 58 -1.59 12.58 -5.83
N PHE A 59 -1.95 12.53 -4.55
CA PHE A 59 -3.11 11.78 -4.08
C PHE A 59 -4.43 12.56 -4.15
N LEU A 60 -4.46 13.88 -4.31
CA LEU A 60 -5.75 14.56 -4.50
C LEU A 60 -6.39 14.15 -5.84
N SER A 61 -7.69 13.85 -5.82
CA SER A 61 -8.42 13.53 -7.05
C SER A 61 -8.40 14.66 -8.07
N SER A 62 -8.35 15.92 -7.61
CA SER A 62 -8.19 17.10 -8.47
C SER A 62 -6.87 17.12 -9.24
N ASN A 63 -5.84 16.40 -8.75
CA ASN A 63 -4.52 16.29 -9.37
C ASN A 63 -4.39 15.01 -10.24
N GLY A 64 -5.50 14.29 -10.47
CA GLY A 64 -5.53 13.08 -11.29
C GLY A 64 -5.19 11.78 -10.55
N GLY A 65 -4.90 11.86 -9.26
CA GLY A 65 -4.55 10.72 -8.41
C GLY A 65 -3.14 10.18 -8.63
N ALA A 66 -2.74 9.30 -7.71
CA ALA A 66 -1.44 8.68 -7.63
C ALA A 66 -1.47 7.32 -8.34
N TRP A 67 -0.59 7.14 -9.34
CA TRP A 67 -0.59 5.95 -10.19
C TRP A 67 0.49 4.98 -9.78
N TYR A 68 0.10 3.79 -9.37
CA TYR A 68 1.00 2.67 -9.13
C TYR A 68 0.92 1.68 -10.29
N TYR A 69 2.09 1.19 -10.70
CA TYR A 69 2.25 0.26 -11.81
C TYR A 69 2.77 -1.06 -11.29
N THR A 70 2.12 -2.14 -11.69
CA THR A 70 2.73 -3.46 -11.70
C THR A 70 2.80 -3.89 -13.14
N PHE A 71 4.02 -4.08 -13.61
CA PHE A 71 4.29 -4.54 -14.95
C PHE A 71 4.95 -5.90 -14.82
N TYR A 72 4.35 -6.91 -15.46
CA TYR A 72 4.87 -8.26 -15.46
C TYR A 72 5.05 -8.71 -16.91
N ILE A 73 6.22 -9.29 -17.18
CA ILE A 73 6.45 -10.05 -18.40
C ILE A 73 6.76 -11.48 -18.00
N SER A 74 5.92 -12.43 -18.46
CA SER A 74 6.40 -13.81 -18.57
C SER A 74 7.09 -13.98 -19.90
N PHE A 75 8.25 -14.64 -19.84
CA PHE A 75 8.97 -15.10 -21.01
C PHE A 75 8.91 -16.61 -20.97
N ASP A 76 8.09 -17.22 -21.82
CA ASP A 76 7.96 -18.68 -21.83
C ASP A 76 9.27 -19.36 -22.31
N ASP A 77 10.15 -18.64 -23.03
CA ASP A 77 11.42 -19.18 -23.56
C ASP A 77 12.54 -18.11 -23.73
N VAL A 78 12.94 -17.37 -22.70
CA VAL A 78 14.09 -16.43 -22.84
C VAL A 78 15.33 -16.92 -22.09
N GLU A 79 16.42 -17.11 -22.83
CA GLU A 79 17.78 -17.12 -22.29
C GLU A 79 18.14 -15.70 -21.83
N LYS A 80 18.10 -15.46 -20.52
CA LYS A 80 18.83 -14.33 -19.93
C LYS A 80 20.30 -14.71 -19.89
N ASN A 81 21.15 -14.01 -20.64
CA ASN A 81 22.60 -14.19 -20.51
C ASN A 81 23.10 -13.66 -19.15
N SER A 82 24.36 -13.91 -18.83
CA SER A 82 25.04 -13.45 -17.60
C SER A 82 25.06 -11.93 -17.38
N ARG A 83 24.53 -11.13 -18.32
CA ARG A 83 24.36 -9.67 -18.24
C ARG A 83 22.90 -9.23 -18.16
N ASN A 84 21.95 -10.14 -17.92
CA ASN A 84 20.50 -9.87 -17.87
C ASN A 84 19.95 -9.22 -19.16
N GLN A 85 20.61 -9.41 -20.30
CA GLN A 85 20.10 -8.90 -21.58
C GLN A 85 19.17 -9.95 -22.22
N ILE A 86 17.96 -9.51 -22.60
CA ILE A 86 16.97 -10.32 -23.33
C ILE A 86 17.43 -10.42 -24.79
N PHE A 87 17.78 -11.62 -25.24
CA PHE A 87 18.06 -11.87 -26.66
C PHE A 87 17.01 -12.79 -27.26
N ASN A 88 16.50 -12.33 -28.41
CA ASN A 88 15.96 -13.11 -29.53
C ASN A 88 15.48 -14.53 -29.20
N SER A 89 14.21 -14.65 -28.80
CA SER A 89 13.43 -15.85 -29.03
C SER A 89 12.05 -15.45 -29.51
N SER A 90 11.44 -16.29 -30.33
CA SER A 90 10.07 -16.20 -30.82
C SER A 90 9.02 -16.37 -29.70
N ALA A 91 9.32 -15.91 -28.49
CA ALA A 91 8.51 -16.10 -27.30
C ALA A 91 7.20 -15.32 -27.40
N ILE A 92 6.11 -15.99 -27.08
CA ILE A 92 4.82 -15.36 -26.79
C ILE A 92 5.05 -14.53 -25.52
N ILE A 93 5.14 -13.21 -25.68
CA ILE A 93 5.23 -12.30 -24.54
C ILE A 93 3.81 -12.17 -23.97
N ASN A 94 3.47 -12.97 -22.97
CA ASN A 94 2.26 -12.73 -22.18
C ASN A 94 2.56 -11.53 -21.28
N LYS A 95 1.90 -10.41 -21.59
CA LYS A 95 2.04 -9.15 -20.86
C LYS A 95 0.83 -8.96 -19.98
N ALA A 96 1.06 -8.79 -18.68
CA ALA A 96 0.06 -8.30 -17.77
C ALA A 96 0.55 -6.95 -17.24
N THR A 97 -0.24 -5.90 -17.48
CA THR A 97 0.01 -4.59 -16.87
C THR A 97 -1.17 -4.28 -16.00
N SER A 98 -1.00 -4.34 -14.68
CA SER A 98 -2.01 -3.82 -13.77
C SER A 98 -1.63 -2.40 -13.37
N GLN A 99 -2.55 -1.46 -13.58
CA GLN A 99 -2.39 -0.09 -13.08
C GLN A 99 -3.39 0.10 -11.95
N SER A 100 -2.99 0.81 -10.90
CA SER A 100 -3.93 1.30 -9.91
C SER A 100 -3.82 2.82 -9.81
N ASN A 101 -4.97 3.50 -9.88
CA ASN A 101 -5.05 4.90 -9.52
C ASN A 101 -5.54 4.99 -8.07
N GLN A 102 -4.84 5.70 -7.21
CA GLN A 102 -5.20 5.94 -5.83
C GLN A 102 -5.41 7.43 -5.59
N SER A 103 -6.55 7.80 -5.02
CA SER A 103 -6.84 9.21 -4.73
C SER A 103 -7.64 9.39 -3.44
N ILE A 104 -7.56 10.59 -2.89
CA ILE A 104 -8.43 11.09 -1.83
C ILE A 104 -9.23 12.28 -2.37
N PRO A 105 -10.50 12.46 -1.97
CA PRO A 105 -11.38 13.46 -2.58
C PRO A 105 -11.06 14.91 -2.17
N ALA A 106 -10.42 15.12 -1.00
CA ALA A 106 -10.07 16.45 -0.50
C ALA A 106 -8.82 16.40 0.38
N SER A 107 -8.33 17.57 0.80
CA SER A 107 -7.22 17.68 1.75
C SER A 107 -7.65 17.23 3.15
N PRO A 108 -6.94 16.29 3.81
CA PRO A 108 -7.24 15.91 5.18
C PRO A 108 -7.02 17.03 6.21
N LEU A 109 -6.23 18.04 5.88
CA LEU A 109 -6.00 19.18 6.74
C LEU A 109 -7.30 19.94 7.04
N ASN A 110 -8.13 20.13 6.02
CA ASN A 110 -9.35 20.94 6.09
C ASN A 110 -10.62 20.10 6.30
N PHE A 111 -10.60 18.83 5.88
CA PHE A 111 -11.80 17.97 5.85
C PHE A 111 -11.67 16.73 6.73
N GLY A 112 -10.61 16.63 7.55
CA GLY A 112 -10.37 15.47 8.40
C GLY A 112 -10.06 14.21 7.60
N ALA A 113 -10.26 13.03 8.20
CA ALA A 113 -9.90 11.77 7.55
C ALA A 113 -10.62 11.55 6.21
N GLN A 114 -9.86 11.26 5.17
CA GLN A 114 -10.33 11.09 3.80
C GLN A 114 -10.27 9.63 3.37
N PRO A 115 -11.34 9.08 2.77
CA PRO A 115 -11.32 7.73 2.24
C PRO A 115 -10.39 7.66 1.02
N LEU A 116 -9.60 6.58 0.94
CA LEU A 116 -8.88 6.24 -0.27
C LEU A 116 -9.87 5.67 -1.29
N ARG A 117 -9.89 6.26 -2.47
CA ARG A 117 -10.54 5.69 -3.65
C ARG A 117 -9.47 5.07 -4.51
N ALA A 118 -9.69 3.85 -4.99
CA ALA A 118 -8.82 3.30 -6.01
C ALA A 118 -9.56 2.57 -7.12
N SER A 119 -9.01 2.67 -8.32
CA SER A 119 -9.45 1.96 -9.51
C SER A 119 -8.33 1.05 -9.99
N LEU A 120 -8.66 -0.18 -10.37
CA LEU A 120 -7.75 -1.14 -10.96
C LEU A 120 -8.00 -1.25 -12.47
N PHE A 121 -6.93 -1.28 -13.24
CA PHE A 121 -6.95 -1.41 -14.69
C PHE A 121 -6.11 -2.62 -15.09
N ASP A 122 -6.63 -3.47 -15.97
CA ASP A 122 -5.85 -4.51 -16.65
C ASP A 122 -5.63 -4.07 -18.09
N GLY A 123 -4.36 -3.84 -18.45
CA GLY A 123 -4.02 -3.17 -19.70
C GLY A 123 -4.52 -1.72 -19.73
N TYR A 124 -5.46 -1.45 -20.64
CA TYR A 124 -6.09 -0.14 -20.84
C TYR A 124 -7.57 -0.10 -20.43
N ASN A 125 -8.15 -1.24 -20.06
CA ASN A 125 -9.54 -1.32 -19.67
C ASN A 125 -9.64 -1.35 -18.14
N GLU A 126 -10.58 -0.58 -17.60
CA GLU A 126 -10.96 -0.72 -16.20
C GLU A 126 -11.59 -2.11 -16.05
N VAL A 127 -10.98 -2.95 -15.21
CA VAL A 127 -11.55 -4.26 -14.94
C VAL A 127 -12.44 -4.11 -13.71
N ALA A 128 -13.73 -4.39 -13.90
CA ALA A 128 -14.60 -4.69 -12.78
C ALA A 128 -14.05 -5.96 -12.12
N THR A 129 -13.17 -5.80 -11.14
CA THR A 129 -12.58 -6.95 -10.45
C THR A 129 -13.70 -7.73 -9.79
N THR A 130 -13.99 -8.92 -10.31
CA THR A 130 -14.73 -9.94 -9.56
C THR A 130 -13.86 -10.32 -8.36
N PRO A 131 -14.38 -10.28 -7.12
CA PRO A 131 -13.52 -10.37 -5.94
C PRO A 131 -12.91 -11.76 -5.82
N SER A 132 -11.60 -11.89 -6.01
CA SER A 132 -10.85 -12.84 -5.18
C SER A 132 -10.85 -12.23 -3.78
N ILE A 133 -11.78 -12.68 -2.93
CA ILE A 133 -11.88 -12.23 -1.53
C ILE A 133 -10.70 -12.86 -0.79
N LYS A 134 -9.52 -12.25 -0.87
CA LYS A 134 -8.50 -12.45 0.16
C LYS A 134 -8.89 -11.56 1.31
N SER A 135 -9.60 -12.12 2.28
CA SER A 135 -9.79 -11.45 3.55
C SER A 135 -8.49 -11.53 4.35
N GLY A 136 -8.16 -10.47 5.08
CA GLY A 136 -7.24 -10.63 6.19
C GLY A 136 -7.99 -10.51 7.49
N THR A 137 -7.42 -11.13 8.51
CA THR A 137 -8.04 -11.32 9.81
C THR A 137 -7.10 -10.82 10.86
N TYR A 138 -7.65 -10.08 11.82
CA TYR A 138 -6.89 -9.37 12.83
C TYR A 138 -7.53 -9.56 14.19
N LEU A 139 -6.71 -9.58 15.24
CA LEU A 139 -7.19 -9.51 16.61
C LEU A 139 -7.13 -8.03 17.06
N VAL A 140 -8.30 -7.44 17.30
CA VAL A 140 -8.43 -6.05 17.76
C VAL A 140 -9.37 -6.05 18.97
N ASP A 141 -8.91 -5.48 20.09
CA ASP A 141 -9.67 -5.37 21.34
C ASP A 141 -10.38 -6.67 21.76
N GLY A 142 -9.63 -7.78 21.70
CA GLY A 142 -10.10 -9.11 22.10
C GLY A 142 -11.08 -9.77 21.12
N LYS A 143 -11.24 -9.24 19.90
CA LYS A 143 -12.13 -9.77 18.87
C LYS A 143 -11.38 -10.04 17.58
N ILE A 144 -11.74 -11.15 16.92
CA ILE A 144 -11.29 -11.41 15.55
C ILE A 144 -12.17 -10.58 14.62
N VAL A 145 -11.55 -9.65 13.91
CA VAL A 145 -12.19 -8.78 12.92
C VAL A 145 -11.62 -9.08 11.52
N TYR A 146 -12.42 -8.78 10.52
CA TYR A 146 -12.16 -9.14 9.13
C TYR A 146 -12.14 -7.88 8.27
N TYR A 147 -11.29 -7.89 7.24
CA TYR A 147 -11.43 -6.98 6.11
C TYR A 147 -11.54 -7.81 4.82
N GLU A 148 -12.32 -7.35 3.86
CA GLU A 148 -12.48 -7.97 2.55
C GLU A 148 -11.79 -7.16 1.45
N LYS A 149 -11.01 -7.83 0.60
CA LYS A 149 -10.55 -7.27 -0.68
C LYS A 149 -11.63 -7.44 -1.76
N PRO A 150 -11.76 -6.51 -2.73
CA PRO A 150 -10.90 -5.36 -2.99
C PRO A 150 -11.48 -4.04 -2.47
N GLN A 151 -11.71 -3.89 -1.17
CA GLN A 151 -12.24 -2.62 -0.67
C GLN A 151 -11.11 -1.62 -0.45
N PHE A 152 -10.63 -0.95 -1.51
CA PHE A 152 -9.73 0.21 -1.34
C PHE A 152 -10.36 1.30 -0.45
N ASP A 153 -11.68 1.37 -0.42
CA ASP A 153 -12.48 2.27 0.43
C ASP A 153 -12.33 2.02 1.94
N SER A 154 -11.76 0.87 2.32
CA SER A 154 -11.46 0.55 3.72
C SER A 154 -10.20 1.25 4.23
N PHE A 155 -9.47 1.99 3.39
CA PHE A 155 -8.36 2.82 3.83
C PHE A 155 -8.76 4.29 4.04
N ARG A 156 -8.16 4.95 5.03
CA ARG A 156 -8.29 6.39 5.24
C ARG A 156 -6.95 7.08 5.45
N TYR A 157 -6.81 8.27 4.89
CA TYR A 157 -5.67 9.16 5.10
C TYR A 157 -6.05 10.35 5.97
N TYR A 158 -5.15 10.75 6.85
CA TYR A 158 -5.26 11.97 7.64
C TYR A 158 -3.91 12.48 8.10
N TYR A 159 -3.90 13.68 8.65
CA TYR A 159 -2.70 14.33 9.14
C TYR A 159 -2.59 14.27 10.66
N SER A 160 -1.37 13.99 11.12
CA SER A 160 -1.01 13.92 12.53
C SER A 160 0.25 14.76 12.72
N GLY A 161 0.07 16.03 13.09
CA GLY A 161 1.12 17.03 12.95
C GLY A 161 1.53 17.16 11.48
N ASP A 162 2.83 17.13 11.20
CA ASP A 162 3.39 17.21 9.85
C ASP A 162 3.33 15.89 9.06
N ASN A 163 2.90 14.80 9.70
CA ASN A 163 2.95 13.46 9.13
C ASN A 163 1.65 13.06 8.44
N ILE A 164 1.76 12.14 7.48
CA ILE A 164 0.61 11.49 6.85
C ILE A 164 0.41 10.12 7.50
N ARG A 165 -0.78 9.88 8.05
CA ARG A 165 -1.19 8.58 8.58
C ARG A 165 -2.16 7.91 7.61
N LYS A 166 -2.02 6.60 7.47
CA LYS A 166 -2.93 5.72 6.73
C LYS A 166 -3.46 4.65 7.67
N ASP A 167 -4.77 4.60 7.81
CA ASP A 167 -5.48 3.58 8.56
C ASP A 167 -6.16 2.61 7.61
N GLN A 168 -6.13 1.32 7.96
CA GLN A 168 -6.96 0.27 7.36
C GLN A 168 -8.09 -0.03 8.33
N LEU A 169 -9.32 -0.13 7.81
CA LEU A 169 -10.52 -0.43 8.56
C LEU A 169 -10.96 -1.89 8.34
N ALA A 170 -11.66 -2.45 9.31
CA ALA A 170 -12.41 -3.69 9.16
C ALA A 170 -13.66 -3.47 8.27
N ASN A 171 -14.37 -4.56 7.96
CA ASN A 171 -15.61 -4.55 7.18
C ASN A 171 -16.73 -3.68 7.78
N ASP A 172 -16.66 -3.35 9.06
CA ASP A 172 -17.60 -2.44 9.71
C ASP A 172 -17.35 -0.94 9.38
N ASN A 173 -16.29 -0.64 8.62
CA ASN A 173 -15.84 0.70 8.26
C ASN A 173 -15.62 1.65 9.46
N LYS A 174 -15.36 1.07 10.64
CA LYS A 174 -15.18 1.79 11.91
C LYS A 174 -13.95 1.31 12.66
N THR A 175 -13.78 0.00 12.81
CA THR A 175 -12.68 -0.60 13.57
C THR A 175 -11.39 -0.47 12.78
N VAL A 176 -10.41 0.25 13.31
CA VAL A 176 -9.06 0.34 12.70
C VAL A 176 -8.33 -0.96 13.00
N VAL A 177 -7.96 -1.71 11.96
CA VAL A 177 -7.24 -2.98 12.11
C VAL A 177 -5.73 -2.80 12.11
N TYR A 178 -5.22 -1.79 11.39
CA TYR A 178 -3.84 -1.36 11.51
C TYR A 178 -3.66 0.09 11.05
N SER A 179 -2.58 0.70 11.53
CA SER A 179 -2.20 2.07 11.22
C SER A 179 -0.73 2.14 10.84
N ILE A 180 -0.45 2.87 9.77
CA ILE A 180 0.91 3.18 9.36
C ILE A 180 1.09 4.70 9.25
N GLN A 181 2.29 5.16 9.52
CA GLN A 181 2.70 6.53 9.22
C GLN A 181 3.62 6.51 8.01
N LEU A 182 3.35 7.37 7.03
CA LEU A 182 4.24 7.57 5.90
C LEU A 182 5.45 8.39 6.35
N GLU A 183 6.61 7.99 5.87
CA GLU A 183 7.90 8.58 6.21
C GLU A 183 8.74 8.77 4.95
N ASN A 184 9.73 9.67 5.03
CA ASN A 184 10.66 9.94 3.94
C ASN A 184 9.95 10.29 2.62
N VAL A 185 8.82 11.01 2.73
CA VAL A 185 8.01 11.45 1.59
C VAL A 185 8.84 12.42 0.76
N SER A 186 9.10 12.06 -0.49
CA SER A 186 9.92 12.82 -1.43
C SER A 186 9.33 12.70 -2.83
N SER A 187 9.58 13.71 -3.66
CA SER A 187 9.19 13.70 -5.07
C SER A 187 10.41 13.96 -5.93
N LYS A 188 10.45 13.33 -7.11
CA LYS A 188 11.50 13.60 -8.09
C LYS A 188 10.89 13.73 -9.48
N GLU A 189 11.34 14.77 -10.18
CA GLU A 189 10.98 14.98 -11.57
C GLU A 189 11.58 13.89 -12.47
N LEU A 190 10.83 13.55 -13.50
CA LEU A 190 11.18 12.59 -14.52
C LEU A 190 11.34 13.34 -15.83
N ILE A 191 12.58 13.39 -16.31
CA ILE A 191 12.96 14.11 -17.52
C ILE A 191 13.72 13.19 -18.47
N GLY A 192 13.64 13.49 -19.76
CA GLY A 192 14.36 12.74 -20.79
C GLY A 192 13.77 11.36 -21.07
N SER A 193 14.62 10.44 -21.50
CA SER A 193 14.20 9.12 -21.99
C SER A 193 13.71 8.20 -20.87
N LEU A 194 12.65 7.43 -21.13
CA LEU A 194 12.09 6.46 -20.19
C LEU A 194 13.10 5.35 -19.83
N VAL A 195 13.99 4.96 -20.74
CA VAL A 195 15.01 3.93 -20.45
C VAL A 195 16.09 4.42 -19.47
N ASN A 196 16.17 5.73 -19.25
CA ASN A 196 17.09 6.41 -18.33
C ASN A 196 16.38 6.91 -17.06
N THR A 197 15.25 6.29 -16.71
CA THR A 197 14.53 6.58 -15.46
C THR A 197 15.47 6.49 -14.24
N ASN A 198 15.14 7.17 -13.14
CA ASN A 198 15.94 7.10 -11.93
C ASN A 198 16.03 5.67 -11.37
N ALA A 199 17.21 5.27 -10.86
CA ALA A 199 17.49 3.91 -10.41
C ALA A 199 16.51 3.38 -9.35
N GLU A 200 16.02 4.23 -8.44
CA GLU A 200 15.02 3.84 -7.44
C GLU A 200 13.62 3.58 -8.05
N ALA A 201 13.21 4.41 -9.02
CA ALA A 201 11.97 4.18 -9.76
C ALA A 201 12.06 2.93 -10.65
N MET A 202 13.26 2.63 -11.17
CA MET A 202 13.56 1.39 -11.87
C MET A 202 13.54 0.18 -10.94
N ALA A 203 14.07 0.29 -9.72
CA ALA A 203 14.07 -0.81 -8.76
C ALA A 203 12.64 -1.19 -8.33
N ALA A 204 11.71 -0.23 -8.28
CA ALA A 204 10.30 -0.51 -8.06
C ALA A 204 9.57 -1.06 -9.31
N ASN A 205 10.16 -0.90 -10.51
CA ASN A 205 9.54 -1.31 -11.78
C ASN A 205 10.55 -1.95 -12.76
N PRO A 206 11.25 -3.03 -12.37
CA PRO A 206 12.38 -3.55 -13.15
C PRO A 206 11.92 -4.14 -14.50
N ASP A 207 10.78 -4.83 -14.52
CA ASP A 207 10.26 -5.46 -15.75
C ASP A 207 9.84 -4.41 -16.81
N LEU A 208 9.32 -3.26 -16.36
CA LEU A 208 8.98 -2.15 -17.28
C LEU A 208 10.23 -1.64 -17.99
N LEU A 209 11.33 -1.48 -17.26
CA LEU A 209 12.59 -1.05 -17.84
C LEU A 209 13.15 -2.09 -18.81
N ASP A 210 13.17 -3.36 -18.41
CA ASP A 210 13.66 -4.44 -19.26
C ASP A 210 12.88 -4.50 -20.57
N PHE A 211 11.55 -4.31 -20.51
CA PHE A 211 10.71 -4.17 -21.69
C PHE A 211 11.11 -3.00 -22.58
N LEU A 212 11.23 -1.80 -22.00
CA LEU A 212 11.56 -0.59 -22.75
C LEU A 212 12.92 -0.69 -23.43
N ARG A 213 13.91 -1.32 -22.76
CA ARG A 213 15.24 -1.61 -23.30
C ARG A 213 15.19 -2.64 -24.42
N TYR A 214 14.51 -3.76 -24.20
CA TYR A 214 14.31 -4.80 -25.22
C TYR A 214 13.68 -4.22 -26.50
N LYS A 215 12.76 -3.27 -26.35
CA LYS A 215 12.08 -2.60 -27.47
C LYS A 215 12.84 -1.40 -28.04
N ASN A 216 14.06 -1.12 -27.55
CA ASN A 216 14.86 0.05 -27.95
C ASN A 216 14.05 1.35 -27.93
N SER A 217 13.17 1.49 -26.93
CA SER A 217 12.21 2.58 -26.87
C SER A 217 12.91 3.94 -26.84
N GLN A 218 12.51 4.83 -27.74
CA GLN A 218 12.92 6.23 -27.77
C GLN A 218 11.91 7.15 -27.06
N ALA A 219 10.98 6.57 -26.30
CA ALA A 219 9.98 7.34 -25.58
C ALA A 219 10.62 8.21 -24.49
N ALA A 220 10.09 9.41 -24.33
CA ALA A 220 10.52 10.37 -23.31
C ALA A 220 9.36 10.74 -22.38
N TYR A 221 9.71 11.18 -21.17
CA TYR A 221 8.76 11.72 -20.22
C TYR A 221 8.15 13.02 -20.74
N LEU A 222 6.85 13.17 -20.51
CA LEU A 222 6.14 14.41 -20.80
C LEU A 222 6.54 15.49 -19.78
N PRO A 223 6.47 16.78 -20.13
CA PRO A 223 6.67 17.85 -19.17
C PRO A 223 5.80 17.68 -17.92
N GLY A 224 6.38 17.95 -16.75
CA GLY A 224 5.71 17.78 -15.46
C GLY A 224 5.61 16.34 -14.96
N SER A 225 6.20 15.35 -15.65
CA SER A 225 6.29 13.98 -15.15
C SER A 225 7.10 13.92 -13.87
N ALA A 226 6.59 13.22 -12.86
CA ALA A 226 7.28 13.03 -11.59
C ALA A 226 6.82 11.74 -10.92
N TYR A 227 7.59 11.29 -9.93
CA TYR A 227 7.15 10.27 -8.99
C TYR A 227 7.27 10.73 -7.55
N LEU A 228 6.36 10.23 -6.72
CA LEU A 228 6.37 10.33 -5.27
C LEU A 228 6.93 9.02 -4.71
N LYS A 229 7.88 9.13 -3.79
CA LYS A 229 8.44 8.03 -3.02
C LYS A 229 8.14 8.23 -1.55
N PHE A 230 7.72 7.17 -0.87
CA PHE A 230 7.66 7.17 0.59
C PHE A 230 7.87 5.76 1.13
N SER A 231 8.39 5.71 2.36
CA SER A 231 8.40 4.52 3.22
C SER A 231 7.25 4.60 4.21
N ALA A 232 7.04 3.54 4.99
CA ALA A 232 6.10 3.62 6.11
C ALA A 232 6.60 2.83 7.32
N ARG A 233 6.16 3.30 8.50
CA ARG A 233 6.31 2.59 9.77
C ARG A 233 4.96 2.23 10.35
N GLN A 234 4.90 1.09 11.02
CA GLN A 234 3.71 0.68 11.76
C GLN A 234 3.58 1.49 13.05
N LEU A 235 2.38 1.98 13.37
CA LEU A 235 2.17 2.83 14.55
C LEU A 235 1.83 2.04 15.82
N ASN A 236 1.15 0.91 15.67
CA ASN A 236 0.70 0.06 16.78
C ASN A 236 1.17 -1.38 16.55
N ASP A 237 1.16 -2.22 17.58
CA ASP A 237 1.32 -3.67 17.39
C ASP A 237 0.17 -4.20 16.50
N LEU A 238 0.51 -5.04 15.52
CA LEU A 238 -0.43 -5.64 14.59
C LEU A 238 -0.48 -7.14 14.82
N TYR A 239 -1.64 -7.61 15.24
CA TYR A 239 -1.92 -9.02 15.48
C TYR A 239 -2.75 -9.56 14.32
N THR A 240 -2.09 -10.18 13.36
CA THR A 240 -2.79 -10.95 12.31
C THR A 240 -3.24 -12.29 12.88
N VAL A 241 -4.38 -12.78 12.42
CA VAL A 241 -4.91 -14.11 12.74
C VAL A 241 -4.73 -14.99 11.51
N GLN A 242 -4.46 -16.27 11.71
CA GLN A 242 -4.22 -17.24 10.66
C GLN A 242 -5.03 -18.49 10.90
N ASP A 243 -5.48 -19.11 9.81
CA ASP A 243 -6.09 -20.42 9.86
C ASP A 243 -5.06 -21.46 10.31
N CYS A 244 -5.44 -22.26 11.31
CA CYS A 244 -4.60 -23.36 11.79
C CYS A 244 -4.52 -24.52 10.79
N TYR A 245 -5.49 -24.65 9.89
CA TYR A 245 -5.43 -25.55 8.75
C TYR A 245 -4.64 -24.90 7.62
N GLN A 246 -3.73 -25.65 6.99
CA GLN A 246 -2.91 -25.16 5.87
C GLN A 246 -3.70 -24.97 4.56
N SER A 247 -5.03 -24.80 4.64
CA SER A 247 -5.83 -24.55 3.44
C SER A 247 -5.39 -23.23 2.82
N VAL A 248 -5.12 -23.26 1.51
CA VAL A 248 -4.74 -22.09 0.70
C VAL A 248 -5.84 -21.03 0.64
N VAL A 249 -7.05 -21.37 1.13
CA VAL A 249 -8.20 -20.49 1.19
C VAL A 249 -8.31 -19.95 2.61
N PHE A 250 -8.22 -18.63 2.76
CA PHE A 250 -8.58 -17.95 3.99
C PHE A 250 -10.07 -18.19 4.24
N THR A 251 -10.40 -19.04 5.21
CA THR A 251 -11.79 -19.29 5.56
C THR A 251 -12.29 -18.17 6.47
N VAL A 252 -13.54 -17.76 6.24
CA VAL A 252 -14.29 -16.88 7.15
C VAL A 252 -15.51 -17.68 7.61
N PRO A 253 -15.66 -17.96 8.91
CA PRO A 253 -14.79 -17.58 10.03
C PRO A 253 -13.45 -18.35 10.04
N VAL A 254 -12.43 -17.78 10.71
CA VAL A 254 -11.12 -18.46 10.87
C VAL A 254 -11.27 -19.70 11.73
N ASN A 255 -10.68 -20.81 11.31
CA ASN A 255 -10.66 -22.04 12.11
C ASN A 255 -9.63 -21.97 13.24
N SER A 256 -10.04 -22.43 14.42
CA SER A 256 -9.15 -22.63 15.57
C SER A 256 -8.23 -23.83 15.37
N CYS A 257 -7.18 -23.91 16.17
CA CYS A 257 -6.25 -25.01 16.18
C CYS A 257 -6.91 -26.26 16.78
N PRO A 258 -6.76 -27.44 16.16
CA PRO A 258 -7.47 -28.66 16.57
C PRO A 258 -6.97 -29.25 17.90
N GLU A 259 -5.79 -28.84 18.38
CA GLU A 259 -5.04 -29.52 19.43
C GLU A 259 -5.33 -29.05 20.87
N GLY A 260 -6.30 -28.16 21.13
CA GLY A 260 -6.74 -27.99 22.51
C GLY A 260 -7.76 -26.93 22.86
N ASP A 261 -8.31 -27.14 24.06
CA ASP A 261 -9.35 -26.32 24.69
C ASP A 261 -8.78 -25.06 25.36
N ASN A 262 -7.48 -25.05 25.70
CA ASN A 262 -6.79 -23.88 26.27
C ASN A 262 -5.32 -23.78 25.86
N LEU A 263 -4.78 -22.56 25.90
CA LEU A 263 -3.45 -22.21 25.38
C LEU A 263 -2.31 -22.93 26.11
N GLN A 264 -2.41 -23.05 27.43
CA GLN A 264 -1.41 -23.72 28.26
C GLN A 264 -1.26 -25.19 27.87
N THR A 265 -2.37 -25.90 27.71
CA THR A 265 -2.37 -27.34 27.40
C THR A 265 -1.77 -27.61 26.02
N VAL A 266 -2.13 -26.78 25.04
CA VAL A 266 -1.61 -26.88 23.67
C VAL A 266 -0.09 -26.68 23.64
N LEU A 267 0.40 -25.61 24.26
CA LEU A 267 1.83 -25.29 24.26
C LEU A 267 2.67 -26.18 25.18
N SER A 268 2.08 -26.84 26.18
CA SER A 268 2.77 -27.86 26.98
C SER A 268 3.05 -29.14 26.18
N LYS A 269 2.14 -29.51 25.26
CA LYS A 269 2.36 -30.64 24.33
C LYS A 269 3.23 -30.25 23.13
N GLY A 270 3.26 -28.96 22.82
CA GLY A 270 3.92 -28.39 21.65
C GLY A 270 2.94 -28.31 20.49
N ILE A 271 2.89 -27.15 19.84
CA ILE A 271 2.05 -26.90 18.67
C ILE A 271 2.91 -26.68 17.43
N ARG A 272 2.59 -27.37 16.34
CA ARG A 272 3.38 -27.32 15.10
C ARG A 272 2.82 -26.28 14.14
N LYS A 273 3.71 -25.43 13.61
CA LYS A 273 3.44 -24.59 12.43
C LYS A 273 4.58 -24.75 11.44
N SER A 274 4.25 -25.22 10.24
CA SER A 274 5.23 -25.60 9.22
C SER A 274 6.22 -26.65 9.77
N ASN A 275 7.51 -26.33 9.81
CA ASN A 275 8.57 -27.21 10.32
C ASN A 275 9.07 -26.83 11.72
N ILE A 276 8.36 -25.95 12.43
CA ILE A 276 8.71 -25.51 13.77
C ILE A 276 7.62 -25.99 14.75
N THR A 277 8.06 -26.59 15.85
CA THR A 277 7.19 -26.91 17.00
C THR A 277 7.47 -25.89 18.09
N TYR A 278 6.42 -25.22 18.55
CA TYR A 278 6.48 -24.19 19.58
C TYR A 278 6.00 -24.75 20.91
N PHE A 279 6.77 -24.53 21.96
CA PHE A 279 6.46 -24.90 23.33
C PHE A 279 6.30 -23.67 24.22
N MET A 280 5.73 -23.84 25.41
CA MET A 280 5.58 -22.75 26.39
C MET A 280 6.88 -21.95 26.61
N ARG A 281 8.03 -22.62 26.71
CA ARG A 281 9.34 -22.00 26.97
C ARG A 281 9.89 -21.14 25.81
N ASP A 282 9.36 -21.30 24.60
CA ASP A 282 9.88 -20.63 23.41
C ASP A 282 9.29 -19.22 23.24
N GLY A 283 8.47 -18.77 24.19
CA GLY A 283 7.75 -17.52 24.14
C GLY A 283 7.30 -17.03 25.49
N THR A 284 6.55 -15.94 25.47
CA THR A 284 6.07 -15.22 26.67
C THR A 284 4.55 -15.08 26.60
N ILE A 285 3.87 -15.32 27.71
CA ILE A 285 2.43 -15.06 27.85
C ILE A 285 2.21 -13.57 28.15
N THR A 286 1.29 -12.97 27.40
CA THR A 286 0.88 -11.57 27.46
C THR A 286 -0.65 -11.49 27.41
N SER A 287 -1.21 -10.31 27.63
CA SER A 287 -2.64 -10.04 27.44
C SER A 287 -2.82 -8.92 26.43
N VAL A 288 -3.68 -9.14 25.42
CA VAL A 288 -3.96 -8.19 24.35
C VAL A 288 -5.47 -8.01 24.25
N GLY A 289 -6.00 -6.83 24.58
CA GLY A 289 -7.45 -6.61 24.58
C GLY A 289 -8.23 -7.59 25.46
N GLY A 290 -7.63 -8.05 26.57
CA GLY A 290 -8.22 -9.04 27.47
C GLY A 290 -8.05 -10.50 27.03
N VAL A 291 -7.39 -10.75 25.89
CA VAL A 291 -7.11 -12.10 25.38
C VAL A 291 -5.72 -12.56 25.79
N THR A 292 -5.63 -13.73 26.42
CA THR A 292 -4.36 -14.38 26.75
C THR A 292 -3.65 -14.80 25.47
N MET A 293 -2.42 -14.31 25.29
CA MET A 293 -1.63 -14.52 24.08
C MET A 293 -0.21 -14.93 24.42
N TRP A 294 0.23 -16.05 23.85
CA TRP A 294 1.62 -16.44 23.78
C TRP A 294 2.27 -15.80 22.54
N VAL A 295 3.45 -15.22 22.72
CA VAL A 295 4.26 -14.61 21.66
C VAL A 295 5.64 -15.26 21.67
N SER A 296 6.13 -15.71 20.52
CA SER A 296 7.46 -16.30 20.42
C SER A 296 8.55 -15.30 20.84
N ASN A 297 9.59 -15.79 21.51
CA ASN A 297 10.73 -14.96 21.92
C ASN A 297 11.65 -14.61 20.74
N SER A 298 11.67 -15.48 19.73
CA SER A 298 12.41 -15.28 18.48
C SER A 298 11.46 -14.94 17.33
N PRO A 299 11.84 -14.03 16.41
CA PRO A 299 11.08 -13.81 15.19
C PRO A 299 11.10 -15.06 14.31
N ILE A 300 10.04 -15.25 13.53
CA ILE A 300 9.97 -16.25 12.48
C ILE A 300 11.05 -15.92 11.44
N ALA A 301 11.82 -16.92 11.03
CA ALA A 301 12.78 -16.74 9.94
C ALA A 301 12.06 -16.17 8.71
N PRO A 302 12.55 -15.07 8.13
CA PRO A 302 11.87 -14.46 7.01
C PRO A 302 11.89 -15.43 5.83
N VAL A 303 10.76 -15.57 5.15
CA VAL A 303 10.65 -16.40 3.94
C VAL A 303 11.53 -15.83 2.81
N TYR A 304 11.85 -14.54 2.89
CA TYR A 304 12.69 -13.83 1.93
C TYR A 304 13.85 -13.17 2.69
N GLU A 305 15.08 -13.42 2.23
CA GLU A 305 16.35 -13.04 2.91
C GLU A 305 16.51 -11.53 3.22
N LYS A 306 15.61 -10.68 2.72
CA LYS A 306 15.65 -9.21 2.86
C LYS A 306 14.47 -8.60 3.61
N LEU A 307 13.61 -9.40 4.25
CA LEU A 307 12.61 -8.82 5.15
C LEU A 307 13.33 -8.29 6.40
N VAL A 308 13.35 -6.96 6.54
CA VAL A 308 13.89 -6.27 7.72
C VAL A 308 12.96 -6.42 8.92
N ASP A 309 11.69 -6.73 8.67
CA ASP A 309 10.64 -6.74 9.68
C ASP A 309 10.65 -8.04 10.50
N LYS A 310 10.79 -7.89 11.81
CA LYS A 310 10.71 -8.99 12.77
C LYS A 310 9.24 -9.33 13.00
N ILE A 311 8.82 -10.46 12.45
CA ILE A 311 7.48 -11.00 12.66
C ILE A 311 7.57 -12.14 13.66
N TYR A 312 6.74 -12.10 14.70
CA TYR A 312 6.72 -13.11 15.76
C TYR A 312 5.53 -14.04 15.61
N GLN A 313 5.70 -15.33 15.92
CA GLN A 313 4.60 -16.29 15.94
C GLN A 313 3.76 -16.03 17.19
N THR A 314 2.44 -16.05 17.05
CA THR A 314 1.54 -15.95 18.20
C THR A 314 0.54 -17.09 18.25
N PHE A 315 0.12 -17.43 19.47
CA PHE A 315 -1.02 -18.28 19.75
C PHE A 315 -1.86 -17.63 20.85
N PHE A 316 -3.17 -17.64 20.75
CA PHE A 316 -4.02 -16.96 21.73
C PHE A 316 -5.32 -17.71 21.98
N GLU A 317 -5.86 -17.54 23.19
CA GLU A 317 -7.10 -18.19 23.61
C GLU A 317 -8.28 -17.22 23.51
N LEU A 318 -9.29 -17.58 22.73
CA LEU A 318 -10.50 -16.81 22.60
C LEU A 318 -11.71 -17.74 22.58
N ASN A 319 -12.68 -17.50 23.47
CA ASN A 319 -13.91 -18.30 23.58
C ASN A 319 -13.65 -19.82 23.75
N GLY A 320 -12.67 -20.19 24.58
CA GLY A 320 -12.33 -21.60 24.85
C GLY A 320 -11.68 -22.32 23.67
N LYS A 321 -11.08 -21.57 22.74
CA LYS A 321 -10.38 -22.10 21.57
C LYS A 321 -9.03 -21.42 21.40
N VAL A 322 -8.05 -22.17 20.90
CA VAL A 322 -6.74 -21.63 20.58
C VAL A 322 -6.68 -21.23 19.10
N TYR A 323 -6.22 -20.02 18.84
CA TYR A 323 -6.00 -19.48 17.51
C TYR A 323 -4.52 -19.21 17.31
N MET A 324 -4.12 -19.17 16.04
CA MET A 324 -2.76 -18.87 15.62
C MET A 324 -2.74 -17.50 14.96
N GLY A 325 -1.62 -16.80 15.07
CA GLY A 325 -1.45 -15.50 14.46
C GLY A 325 0.00 -15.13 14.23
N LYS A 326 0.21 -13.88 13.84
CA LYS A 326 1.53 -13.26 13.80
C LYS A 326 1.47 -11.86 14.36
N LEU A 327 2.54 -11.47 15.05
CA LEU A 327 2.74 -10.13 15.59
C LEU A 327 3.81 -9.40 14.79
N SER A 328 3.45 -8.24 14.26
CA SER A 328 4.38 -7.19 13.84
C SER A 328 4.34 -6.07 14.87
N ARG A 329 5.51 -5.70 15.42
CA ARG A 329 5.60 -4.69 16.50
C ARG A 329 5.42 -3.27 15.97
N ALA A 330 4.89 -2.38 16.81
CA ALA A 330 4.92 -0.94 16.59
C ALA A 330 6.35 -0.47 16.29
N GLY A 331 6.48 0.51 15.40
CA GLY A 331 7.77 1.03 14.94
C GLY A 331 8.48 0.16 13.89
N SER A 332 7.98 -1.03 13.58
CA SER A 332 8.52 -1.83 12.47
C SER A 332 8.35 -1.07 11.16
N LYS A 333 9.34 -1.19 10.27
CA LYS A 333 9.17 -0.76 8.89
C LYS A 333 8.07 -1.62 8.26
N VAL A 334 7.48 -1.10 7.20
CA VAL A 334 6.49 -1.83 6.41
C VAL A 334 7.12 -2.10 5.06
N SER A 335 7.19 -3.36 4.66
CA SER A 335 7.45 -3.68 3.25
C SER A 335 6.31 -3.12 2.41
N MET A 336 6.64 -2.14 1.56
CA MET A 336 5.65 -1.40 0.77
C MET A 336 5.52 -1.96 -0.64
N ASP A 337 6.58 -2.55 -1.18
CA ASP A 337 6.63 -3.09 -2.54
C ASP A 337 7.57 -4.30 -2.63
N TYR A 338 7.53 -5.01 -3.76
CA TYR A 338 8.47 -6.07 -4.08
C TYR A 338 8.62 -6.25 -5.59
N TYR A 339 9.74 -6.83 -5.99
CA TYR A 339 9.96 -7.29 -7.36
C TYR A 339 10.63 -8.66 -7.34
N ASP A 340 10.33 -9.45 -8.36
CA ASP A 340 10.95 -10.75 -8.56
C ASP A 340 12.08 -10.65 -9.58
N THR A 341 13.22 -11.25 -9.27
CA THR A 341 14.27 -11.50 -10.26
C THR A 341 14.30 -12.98 -10.58
N TYR A 342 14.65 -13.29 -11.82
CA TYR A 342 14.70 -14.64 -12.33
C TYR A 342 16.13 -14.94 -12.77
N SER A 343 16.72 -15.98 -12.19
CA SER A 343 18.06 -16.49 -12.54
C SER A 343 18.00 -18.00 -12.73
N ARG A 344 19.04 -18.61 -13.32
CA ARG A 344 19.17 -20.07 -13.36
C ARG A 344 20.08 -20.54 -12.22
N ALA A 345 19.64 -21.56 -11.50
CA ALA A 345 20.45 -22.26 -10.52
C ALA A 345 21.72 -22.82 -11.19
N PRO A 346 22.93 -22.51 -10.70
CA PRO A 346 24.19 -22.99 -11.27
C PRO A 346 24.26 -24.51 -11.39
N GLU A 347 23.65 -25.23 -10.44
CA GLU A 347 23.77 -26.68 -10.30
C GLU A 347 22.90 -27.50 -11.27
N ASN A 348 21.75 -26.98 -11.69
CA ASN A 348 20.77 -27.75 -12.47
C ASN A 348 20.08 -26.93 -13.57
N GLY A 349 20.43 -25.65 -13.74
CA GLY A 349 19.85 -24.77 -14.74
C GLY A 349 18.38 -24.41 -14.50
N LEU A 350 17.76 -24.84 -13.39
CA LEU A 350 16.36 -24.54 -13.09
C LEU A 350 16.18 -23.04 -12.86
N LEU A 351 15.03 -22.52 -13.28
CA LEU A 351 14.66 -21.13 -13.02
C LEU A 351 14.41 -20.95 -11.53
N VAL A 352 15.21 -20.10 -10.90
CA VAL A 352 15.06 -19.66 -9.51
C VAL A 352 14.47 -18.25 -9.52
N THR A 353 13.43 -18.07 -8.72
CA THR A 353 12.82 -16.75 -8.50
C THR A 353 13.30 -16.20 -7.16
N THR A 354 13.87 -15.01 -7.19
CA THR A 354 14.32 -14.29 -6.00
C THR A 354 13.46 -13.05 -5.82
N THR A 355 12.59 -13.07 -4.81
CA THR A 355 11.79 -11.90 -4.45
C THR A 355 12.62 -10.91 -3.62
N THR A 356 12.79 -9.70 -4.13
CA THR A 356 13.36 -8.58 -3.37
C THR A 356 12.24 -7.67 -2.89
N ARG A 357 12.22 -7.43 -1.57
CA ARG A 357 11.27 -6.54 -0.90
C ARG A 357 11.86 -5.13 -0.81
N LEU A 358 11.04 -4.11 -1.05
CA LEU A 358 11.38 -2.70 -0.88
C LEU A 358 10.69 -2.15 0.38
N ASP A 359 11.41 -1.31 1.11
CA ASP A 359 10.89 -0.56 2.28
C ASP A 359 10.27 0.79 1.88
N TYR A 360 10.15 1.04 0.57
CA TYR A 360 9.47 2.19 -0.02
C TYR A 360 8.57 1.75 -1.17
N ILE A 361 7.63 2.61 -1.54
CA ILE A 361 6.80 2.49 -2.73
C ILE A 361 6.91 3.76 -3.56
N ILE A 362 6.66 3.62 -4.86
CA ILE A 362 6.67 4.72 -5.82
C ILE A 362 5.29 4.85 -6.48
N PHE A 363 4.80 6.07 -6.51
CA PHE A 363 3.61 6.47 -7.28
C PHE A 363 3.99 7.51 -8.32
N PHE A 364 3.52 7.33 -9.54
CA PHE A 364 3.68 8.27 -10.63
C PHE A 364 2.52 9.26 -10.66
N ASN A 365 2.76 10.48 -11.12
CA ASN A 365 1.67 11.40 -11.43
C ASN A 365 1.06 11.11 -12.80
N ALA A 366 -0.03 11.80 -13.14
CA ALA A 366 -0.74 11.59 -14.40
C ALA A 366 0.14 11.81 -15.66
N ALA A 367 1.07 12.78 -15.63
CA ALA A 367 1.97 13.03 -16.75
C ALA A 367 2.93 11.85 -16.98
N ALA A 368 3.58 11.36 -15.91
CA ALA A 368 4.46 10.20 -15.97
C ALA A 368 3.70 8.93 -16.39
N LYS A 369 2.50 8.71 -15.84
CA LYS A 369 1.58 7.66 -16.28
C LYS A 369 1.36 7.73 -17.79
N ASN A 370 0.97 8.88 -18.30
CA ASN A 370 0.69 9.05 -19.72
C ASN A 370 1.92 8.82 -20.60
N SER A 371 3.12 9.21 -20.15
CA SER A 371 4.38 8.88 -20.83
C SER A 371 4.59 7.37 -20.96
N ILE A 372 4.43 6.64 -19.85
CA ILE A 372 4.58 5.18 -19.81
C ILE A 372 3.53 4.52 -20.70
N SER A 373 2.24 4.87 -20.53
CA SER A 373 1.17 4.33 -21.35
C SER A 373 1.38 4.57 -22.84
N ASN A 374 1.83 5.76 -23.24
CA ASN A 374 2.10 6.07 -24.66
C ASN A 374 3.28 5.28 -25.21
N ALA A 375 4.34 5.09 -24.42
CA ALA A 375 5.47 4.26 -24.80
C ALA A 375 5.06 2.81 -25.01
N LEU A 376 4.20 2.29 -24.12
CA LEU A 376 3.65 0.95 -24.24
C LEU A 376 2.78 0.84 -25.51
N LYS A 377 1.85 1.77 -25.76
CA LYS A 377 0.97 1.77 -26.96
C LYS A 377 1.73 1.77 -28.28
N LYS A 378 2.76 2.61 -28.44
CA LYS A 378 3.54 2.73 -29.69
C LYS A 378 4.40 1.51 -30.01
N THR A 379 4.51 0.59 -29.06
CA THR A 379 5.30 -0.63 -29.18
C THR A 379 4.45 -1.84 -29.58
N PHE A 380 3.13 -1.64 -29.70
CA PHE A 380 2.15 -2.52 -30.33
C PHE A 380 1.75 -1.92 -31.67
#